data_AF-R7YYN7-F1
#
_entry.id   AF-R7YYN7-F1
#
_cell.length_a   1.000
_cell.length_b   1.000
_cell.length_c   1.000
_cell.angle_alpha   90.00
_cell.angle_beta   90.00
_cell.angle_gamma   90.00
#
_symmetry.space_group_name_H-M   'P 1'
#
loop_
_entity.id
_entity.type
_entity.pdbx_description
1 polymer ?
#
loop_
_entity_poly.entity_id
_entity_poly.type
_entity_poly.pdbx_seq_one_letter_code
_entity_poly.pdbx_strand_id
1 'polypeptide(L)'
;MDPIIVSARQRYKEPKHTPKPSSLTPFQKKLQQNPYAHILASPVRMCGSTQVRLPSFFHVDLYTKLHPETRDPWLLPTTLSVSSLGKRVVDQGTPLRLLGRRRIVQYLGVKRRWLYAMSLRLREQLGVRTSKTVWREDMADLVLELLRNAAVKELKRVFQHSNASLVVPYSNGIASVEGHDGVACVLDLSGSTTMRQFEAARARSEKLAEKGDDLVEQVRKIRDWKRTNLKEPMLGSELSVNPAPRLAPAVKNPPLQFETTQYWGSEVPIYDLVGLLGKDRVVGLLAGTASVGAEYAVLKTSKLTVAAQTWLYKLQVYLV
;
A
#
# COMPACT_ATOMS: atom_id res chain seq x y z
N MET A 1 35.82 -32.37 -25.25
CA MET A 1 34.87 -32.71 -24.16
C MET A 1 33.54 -33.07 -24.78
N ASP A 2 32.86 -34.09 -24.27
CA ASP A 2 31.57 -34.55 -24.79
C ASP A 2 30.48 -33.47 -24.62
N PRO A 3 29.84 -33.00 -25.72
CA PRO A 3 28.81 -31.95 -25.67
C PRO A 3 27.60 -32.31 -24.80
N ILE A 4 27.30 -33.60 -24.62
CA ILE A 4 26.20 -34.06 -23.75
C ILE A 4 26.53 -33.79 -22.27
N ILE A 5 27.78 -34.01 -21.86
CA ILE A 5 28.23 -33.77 -20.49
C ILE A 5 28.30 -32.27 -20.19
N VAL A 6 28.74 -31.46 -21.17
CA VAL A 6 28.78 -29.99 -21.04
C VAL A 6 27.37 -29.42 -20.91
N SER A 7 26.43 -29.82 -21.77
CA SER A 7 25.03 -29.39 -21.71
C SER A 7 24.33 -29.85 -20.43
N ALA A 8 24.55 -31.07 -19.96
CA ALA A 8 24.01 -31.54 -18.68
C ALA A 8 24.50 -30.71 -17.49
N ARG A 9 25.77 -30.29 -17.49
CA ARG A 9 26.35 -29.40 -16.46
C ARG A 9 25.87 -27.96 -16.58
N GLN A 10 25.58 -27.49 -17.80
CA GLN A 10 25.12 -26.12 -18.05
C GLN A 10 23.61 -25.95 -17.88
N ARG A 11 22.80 -27.01 -18.00
CA ARG A 11 21.33 -26.98 -17.89
C ARG A 11 20.79 -26.30 -16.61
N TYR A 12 21.50 -26.44 -15.49
CA TYR A 12 21.10 -25.81 -14.21
C TYR A 12 21.65 -24.38 -14.02
N LYS A 13 22.62 -23.98 -14.85
CA LYS A 13 23.22 -22.63 -14.87
C LYS A 13 22.53 -21.74 -15.89
N GLU A 14 21.94 -22.32 -16.92
CA GLU A 14 21.18 -21.59 -17.92
C GLU A 14 19.87 -21.04 -17.30
N PRO A 15 19.58 -19.75 -17.52
CA PRO A 15 18.29 -19.20 -17.14
C PRO A 15 17.17 -19.99 -17.83
N LYS A 16 16.12 -20.34 -17.08
CA LYS A 16 14.92 -20.97 -17.67
C LYS A 16 14.42 -20.10 -18.82
N HIS A 17 14.28 -20.69 -20.01
CA HIS A 17 13.75 -19.98 -21.17
C HIS A 17 12.37 -19.40 -20.85
N THR A 18 12.19 -18.12 -21.15
CA THR A 18 10.87 -17.49 -21.11
C THR A 18 9.98 -18.10 -22.19
N PRO A 19 8.80 -18.65 -21.83
CA PRO A 19 7.89 -19.23 -22.81
C PRO A 19 7.40 -18.16 -23.80
N LYS A 20 7.19 -18.56 -25.06
CA LYS A 20 6.65 -17.67 -26.09
C LYS A 20 5.19 -17.30 -25.74
N PRO A 21 4.76 -16.04 -25.91
CA PRO A 21 3.37 -15.65 -25.58
C PRO A 21 2.29 -16.47 -26.30
N SER A 22 2.57 -16.89 -27.55
CA SER A 22 1.67 -17.71 -28.36
C SER A 22 1.52 -19.15 -27.85
N SER A 23 2.52 -19.68 -27.15
CA SER A 23 2.51 -21.06 -26.64
C SER A 23 1.94 -21.18 -25.22
N LEU A 24 1.39 -20.09 -24.66
CA LEU A 24 0.84 -20.11 -23.32
C LEU A 24 -0.52 -20.80 -23.28
N THR A 25 -0.71 -21.71 -22.33
CA THR A 25 -2.02 -22.32 -22.08
C THR A 25 -3.04 -21.28 -21.59
N PRO A 26 -4.36 -21.53 -21.72
CA PRO A 26 -5.38 -20.62 -21.21
C PRO A 26 -5.19 -20.27 -19.73
N PHE A 27 -4.83 -21.25 -18.90
CA PHE A 27 -4.50 -21.03 -17.48
C PHE A 27 -3.29 -20.12 -17.29
N GLN A 28 -2.20 -20.34 -18.04
CA GLN A 28 -1.01 -19.50 -17.96
C GLN A 28 -1.30 -18.05 -18.39
N LYS A 29 -2.15 -17.84 -19.40
CA LYS A 29 -2.60 -16.51 -19.81
C LYS A 29 -3.39 -15.84 -18.67
N LYS A 30 -4.35 -16.55 -18.07
CA LYS A 30 -5.13 -16.05 -16.92
C LYS A 30 -4.23 -15.71 -15.74
N LEU A 31 -3.24 -16.55 -15.44
CA LEU A 31 -2.27 -16.31 -14.36
C LEU A 31 -1.39 -15.10 -14.66
N GLN A 32 -0.94 -14.91 -15.91
CA GLN A 32 -0.16 -13.73 -16.31
C GLN A 32 -0.96 -12.43 -16.22
N GLN A 33 -2.28 -12.49 -16.42
CA GLN A 33 -3.18 -11.34 -16.36
C GLN A 33 -3.68 -11.02 -14.93
N ASN A 34 -3.42 -11.90 -13.96
CA ASN A 34 -3.87 -11.73 -12.58
C ASN A 34 -2.85 -10.92 -11.76
N PRO A 35 -3.16 -9.67 -11.33
CA PRO A 35 -2.24 -8.87 -10.53
C PRO A 35 -1.90 -9.49 -9.17
N TYR A 36 -2.85 -10.17 -8.54
CA TYR A 36 -2.64 -10.80 -7.24
C TYR A 36 -1.65 -11.96 -7.32
N ALA A 37 -1.64 -12.70 -8.44
CA ALA A 37 -0.64 -13.74 -8.65
C ALA A 37 0.78 -13.17 -8.66
N HIS A 38 0.99 -12.02 -9.31
CA HIS A 38 2.30 -11.34 -9.31
C HIS A 38 2.69 -10.79 -7.93
N ILE A 39 1.71 -10.24 -7.21
CA ILE A 39 1.90 -9.75 -5.83
C ILE A 39 2.35 -10.88 -4.91
N LEU A 40 1.63 -12.00 -4.92
CA LEU A 40 1.89 -13.18 -4.09
C LEU A 40 3.17 -13.92 -4.49
N ALA A 41 3.54 -13.88 -5.77
CA ALA A 41 4.79 -14.46 -6.26
C ALA A 41 6.04 -13.67 -5.85
N SER A 42 5.89 -12.44 -5.32
CA SER A 42 7.05 -11.67 -4.83
C SER A 42 7.67 -12.33 -3.59
N PRO A 43 9.00 -12.24 -3.37
CA PRO A 43 9.66 -12.94 -2.28
C PRO A 43 9.09 -12.57 -0.91
N VAL A 44 8.85 -13.56 -0.05
CA VAL A 44 8.42 -13.29 1.34
C VAL A 44 9.56 -12.63 2.11
N ARG A 45 9.27 -11.49 2.73
CA ARG A 45 10.20 -10.70 3.53
C ARG A 45 9.59 -10.36 4.88
N MET A 46 10.45 -10.06 5.84
CA MET A 46 10.07 -9.65 7.18
C MET A 46 10.15 -8.12 7.29
N CYS A 47 9.14 -7.52 7.92
CA CYS A 47 9.15 -6.12 8.31
C CYS A 47 10.03 -5.90 9.54
N GLY A 48 10.95 -4.95 9.49
CA GLY A 48 11.87 -4.66 10.60
C GLY A 48 11.17 -4.14 11.86
N SER A 49 10.05 -3.44 11.73
CA SER A 49 9.33 -2.87 12.88
C SER A 49 8.27 -3.79 13.49
N THR A 50 7.56 -4.58 12.67
CA THR A 50 6.44 -5.42 13.14
C THR A 50 6.77 -6.91 13.15
N GLN A 51 7.89 -7.33 12.56
CA GLN A 51 8.30 -8.73 12.38
C GLN A 51 7.32 -9.58 11.54
N VAL A 52 6.29 -8.96 10.96
CA VAL A 52 5.33 -9.60 10.05
C VAL A 52 6.07 -10.07 8.79
N ARG A 53 5.75 -11.28 8.34
CA ARG A 53 6.28 -11.87 7.11
C ARG A 53 5.23 -11.82 6.01
N LEU A 54 5.49 -11.04 4.97
CA LEU A 54 4.62 -10.88 3.81
C LEU A 54 5.44 -10.82 2.52
N PRO A 55 4.84 -11.07 1.35
CA PRO A 55 5.48 -10.79 0.06
C PRO A 55 6.08 -9.38 0.02
N SER A 56 7.24 -9.21 -0.62
CA SER A 56 7.99 -7.95 -0.66
C SER A 56 7.19 -6.82 -1.30
N PHE A 57 6.19 -7.15 -2.12
CA PHE A 57 5.22 -6.19 -2.64
C PHE A 57 4.61 -5.31 -1.54
N PHE A 58 4.22 -5.89 -0.40
CA PHE A 58 3.59 -5.21 0.73
C PHE A 58 4.55 -4.35 1.55
N HIS A 59 5.81 -4.24 1.14
CA HIS A 59 6.83 -3.51 1.85
C HIS A 59 7.27 -2.25 1.10
N VAL A 60 7.75 -1.30 1.88
CA VAL A 60 8.54 -0.16 1.43
C VAL A 60 9.97 -0.39 1.89
N ASP A 61 10.89 -0.41 0.94
CA ASP A 61 12.31 -0.59 1.19
C ASP A 61 13.00 0.78 1.16
N LEU A 62 13.64 1.14 2.28
CA LEU A 62 14.44 2.35 2.41
C LEU A 62 15.92 1.98 2.35
N TYR A 63 16.65 2.61 1.45
CA TYR A 63 18.08 2.37 1.27
C TYR A 63 18.88 3.57 1.75
N THR A 64 20.11 3.29 2.17
CA THR A 64 21.03 4.33 2.61
C THR A 64 21.65 5.03 1.40
N LYS A 65 21.53 6.35 1.35
CA LYS A 65 22.28 7.26 0.46
C LYS A 65 23.07 8.27 1.30
N LEU A 66 23.94 9.04 0.66
CA LEU A 66 24.62 10.14 1.34
C LEU A 66 23.74 11.39 1.25
N HIS A 67 23.54 12.06 2.37
CA HIS A 67 22.92 13.38 2.39
C HIS A 67 23.80 14.37 1.59
N PRO A 68 23.22 15.21 0.72
CA PRO A 68 24.00 16.06 -0.18
C PRO A 68 24.92 17.04 0.56
N GLU A 69 24.44 17.62 1.66
CA GLU A 69 25.18 18.64 2.43
C GLU A 69 26.07 18.02 3.51
N THR A 70 25.48 17.27 4.46
CA THR A 70 26.21 16.72 5.60
C THR A 70 27.00 15.45 5.31
N ARG A 71 26.74 14.80 4.16
CA ARG A 71 27.23 13.45 3.83
C ARG A 71 26.82 12.37 4.83
N ASP A 72 25.87 12.63 5.74
CA ASP A 72 25.37 11.61 6.66
C ASP A 72 24.57 10.53 5.93
N PRO A 73 24.47 9.31 6.49
CA PRO A 73 23.61 8.28 5.93
C PRO A 73 22.15 8.76 5.92
N TRP A 74 21.48 8.64 4.80
CA TRP A 74 20.13 9.13 4.58
C TRP A 74 19.25 8.02 4.04
N LEU A 75 18.22 7.64 4.81
CA LEU A 75 17.29 6.58 4.42
C LEU A 75 16.29 7.11 3.41
N LEU A 76 16.23 6.51 2.22
CA LEU A 76 15.36 6.96 1.13
C LEU A 76 14.65 5.79 0.42
N PRO A 77 13.39 5.95 0.00
CA PRO A 77 12.62 4.95 -0.75
C PRO A 77 13.03 4.90 -2.23
N THR A 78 14.31 4.67 -2.50
CA THR A 78 14.90 4.81 -3.85
C THR A 78 14.31 3.87 -4.88
N THR A 79 13.67 2.77 -4.48
CA THR A 79 13.00 1.82 -5.39
C THR A 79 11.68 2.32 -5.93
N LEU A 80 11.05 3.30 -5.25
CA LEU A 80 9.79 3.91 -5.67
C LEU A 80 10.01 5.13 -6.59
N SER A 81 11.27 5.53 -6.80
CA SER A 81 11.58 6.65 -7.69
C SER A 81 11.24 6.32 -9.15
N VAL A 82 10.69 7.28 -9.89
CA VAL A 82 10.27 7.06 -11.29
C VAL A 82 11.43 6.59 -12.18
N SER A 83 12.66 7.01 -11.84
CA SER A 83 13.91 6.66 -12.53
C SER A 83 14.41 5.25 -12.21
N SER A 84 13.97 4.63 -11.12
CA SER A 84 14.30 3.25 -10.73
C SER A 84 13.26 2.22 -11.16
N LEU A 85 12.03 2.63 -11.49
CA LEU A 85 10.96 1.73 -11.93
C LEU A 85 11.36 0.96 -13.20
N GLY A 86 11.48 -0.36 -13.09
CA GLY A 86 11.83 -1.27 -14.19
C GLY A 86 13.32 -1.53 -14.38
N LYS A 87 14.21 -0.89 -13.58
CA LYS A 87 15.64 -1.20 -13.58
C LYS A 87 15.95 -2.30 -12.57
N ARG A 88 16.83 -3.25 -12.92
CA ARG A 88 17.41 -4.16 -11.92
C ARG A 88 18.12 -3.30 -10.89
N VAL A 89 17.69 -3.40 -9.65
CA VAL A 89 18.27 -2.71 -8.51
C VAL A 89 19.59 -3.40 -8.17
N VAL A 90 20.62 -3.13 -8.95
CA VAL A 90 21.99 -3.58 -8.67
C VAL A 90 22.60 -2.54 -7.72
N ASP A 91 23.14 -3.00 -6.59
CA ASP A 91 23.91 -2.24 -5.59
C ASP A 91 23.22 -1.08 -4.86
N GLN A 92 22.06 -1.32 -4.25
CA GLN A 92 21.50 -0.39 -3.25
C GLN A 92 21.87 -0.73 -1.78
N GLY A 93 22.54 -1.86 -1.54
CA GLY A 93 22.92 -2.30 -0.20
C GLY A 93 21.77 -2.92 0.60
N THR A 94 21.93 -3.04 1.92
CA THR A 94 20.90 -3.62 2.80
C THR A 94 19.78 -2.59 3.05
N PRO A 95 18.50 -2.89 2.71
CA PRO A 95 17.41 -1.96 3.00
C PRO A 95 16.92 -2.06 4.45
N LEU A 96 16.44 -0.94 4.99
CA LEU A 96 15.45 -0.93 6.05
C LEU A 96 14.09 -1.23 5.44
N ARG A 97 13.52 -2.39 5.78
CA ARG A 97 12.25 -2.86 5.22
C ARG A 97 11.08 -2.62 6.16
N LEU A 98 10.10 -1.86 5.71
CA LEU A 98 8.93 -1.48 6.48
C LEU A 98 7.67 -2.02 5.82
N LEU A 99 6.66 -2.36 6.60
CA LEU A 99 5.34 -2.65 6.04
C LEU A 99 4.84 -1.36 5.38
N GLY A 100 4.38 -1.46 4.14
CA GLY A 100 4.01 -0.34 3.30
C GLY A 100 2.68 0.25 3.69
N ARG A 101 2.58 0.80 4.90
CA ARG A 101 1.41 1.52 5.43
C ARG A 101 1.85 2.88 5.95
N ARG A 102 1.09 3.93 5.62
CA ARG A 102 1.40 5.33 6.00
C ARG A 102 1.56 5.48 7.51
N ARG A 103 0.64 4.89 8.29
CA ARG A 103 0.68 4.93 9.76
C ARG A 103 1.95 4.34 10.36
N ILE A 104 2.51 3.29 9.75
CA ILE A 104 3.76 2.68 10.22
C ILE A 104 4.94 3.60 9.95
N VAL A 105 5.01 4.18 8.75
CA VAL A 105 6.06 5.14 8.39
C VAL A 105 6.00 6.37 9.31
N GLN A 106 4.81 6.92 9.57
CA GLN A 106 4.61 8.02 10.52
C GLN A 106 5.03 7.64 11.94
N TYR A 107 4.59 6.47 12.44
CA TYR A 107 4.93 5.99 13.77
C TYR A 107 6.45 5.87 13.98
N LEU A 108 7.19 5.45 12.96
CA LEU A 108 8.63 5.24 13.01
C LEU A 108 9.43 6.55 12.98
N GLY A 109 8.89 7.61 12.38
CA GLY A 109 9.51 8.94 12.40
C GLY A 109 9.54 9.57 13.80
N VAL A 110 8.57 9.23 14.65
CA VAL A 110 8.49 9.74 16.02
C VAL A 110 9.62 9.18 16.90
N LYS A 111 10.34 10.06 17.60
CA LYS A 111 11.38 9.71 18.59
C LYS A 111 12.41 8.69 18.05
N ARG A 112 12.75 8.78 16.76
CA ARG A 112 13.74 7.91 16.09
C ARG A 112 13.46 6.41 16.22
N ARG A 113 12.18 6.01 16.32
CA ARG A 113 11.76 4.60 16.45
C ARG A 113 12.24 3.72 15.30
N TRP A 114 12.49 4.30 14.12
CA TRP A 114 13.11 3.63 12.98
C TRP A 114 14.46 2.97 13.30
N LEU A 115 15.22 3.43 14.30
CA LEU A 115 16.48 2.78 14.74
C LEU A 115 16.24 1.34 15.19
N TYR A 116 15.13 1.08 15.89
CA TYR A 116 14.76 -0.26 16.35
C TYR A 116 14.31 -1.18 15.22
N ALA A 117 13.86 -0.61 14.09
CA ALA A 117 13.45 -1.37 12.91
C ALA A 117 14.63 -1.77 12.01
N MET A 118 15.83 -1.23 12.24
CA MET A 118 17.03 -1.59 11.49
C MET A 118 17.45 -3.03 11.78
N SER A 119 17.72 -3.79 10.72
CA SER A 119 18.31 -5.11 10.84
C SER A 119 19.74 -5.01 11.37
N LEU A 120 20.22 -6.09 12.00
CA LEU A 120 21.61 -6.20 12.47
C LEU A 120 22.60 -5.87 11.34
N ARG A 121 22.40 -6.46 10.16
CA ARG A 121 23.22 -6.23 8.97
C ARG A 121 23.26 -4.77 8.53
N LEU A 122 22.14 -4.04 8.61
CA LEU A 122 22.11 -2.62 8.27
C LEU A 122 22.90 -1.80 9.31
N ARG A 123 22.80 -2.13 10.60
CA ARG A 123 23.58 -1.47 11.65
C ARG A 123 25.07 -1.73 11.50
N GLU A 124 25.46 -2.96 11.16
CA GLU A 124 26.85 -3.31 10.85
C GLU A 124 27.37 -2.54 9.64
N GLN A 125 26.56 -2.44 8.58
CA GLN A 125 26.91 -1.67 7.37
C GLN A 125 27.10 -0.17 7.66
N LEU A 126 26.33 0.40 8.60
CA LEU A 126 26.43 1.81 8.98
C LEU A 126 27.48 2.07 10.07
N GLY A 127 27.78 1.07 10.89
CA GLY A 127 28.71 1.17 12.02
C GLY A 127 28.39 2.35 12.94
N VAL A 128 29.42 3.14 13.25
CA VAL A 128 29.34 4.34 14.10
C VAL A 128 28.39 5.41 13.50
N ARG A 129 28.14 5.37 12.19
CA ARG A 129 27.27 6.34 11.50
C ARG A 129 25.78 6.05 11.67
N THR A 130 25.41 4.94 12.32
CA THR A 130 24.02 4.60 12.64
C THR A 130 23.33 5.72 13.41
N SER A 131 24.02 6.31 14.40
CA SER A 131 23.49 7.41 15.22
C SER A 131 23.33 8.73 14.46
N LYS A 132 24.03 8.91 13.34
CA LYS A 132 23.92 10.07 12.45
C LYS A 132 22.96 9.86 11.28
N THR A 133 22.35 8.67 11.18
CA THR A 133 21.45 8.37 10.07
C THR A 133 20.22 9.28 10.11
N VAL A 134 19.91 9.88 8.97
CA VAL A 134 18.85 10.86 8.77
C VAL A 134 17.58 10.14 8.33
N TRP A 135 16.48 10.46 9.02
CA TRP A 135 15.12 10.12 8.64
C TRP A 135 14.39 11.42 8.32
N ARG A 136 13.74 11.52 7.16
CA ARG A 136 12.99 12.72 6.78
C ARG A 136 11.72 12.86 7.61
N GLU A 137 11.41 14.06 8.06
CA GLU A 137 10.17 14.35 8.79
C GLU A 137 8.93 14.01 7.95
N ASP A 138 8.98 14.35 6.66
CA ASP A 138 7.92 14.11 5.67
C ASP A 138 8.00 12.72 5.00
N MET A 139 8.73 11.74 5.56
CA MET A 139 8.97 10.44 4.90
C MET A 139 7.69 9.73 4.45
N ALA A 140 6.62 9.83 5.25
CA ALA A 140 5.34 9.23 4.90
C ALA A 140 4.70 9.88 3.67
N ASP A 141 4.80 11.20 3.56
CA ASP A 141 4.24 11.96 2.44
C ASP A 141 5.11 11.80 1.19
N LEU A 142 6.43 11.73 1.35
CA LEU A 142 7.35 11.38 0.25
C LEU A 142 7.02 10.01 -0.34
N VAL A 143 6.80 8.99 0.49
CA VAL A 143 6.44 7.64 0.00
C VAL A 143 5.10 7.68 -0.72
N LEU A 144 4.10 8.39 -0.17
CA LEU A 144 2.80 8.57 -0.82
C LEU A 144 2.95 9.23 -2.20
N GLU A 145 3.73 10.30 -2.28
CA GLU A 145 4.01 11.05 -3.50
C GLU A 145 4.62 10.15 -4.57
N LEU A 146 5.63 9.34 -4.21
CA LEU A 146 6.29 8.41 -5.11
C LEU A 146 5.37 7.29 -5.58
N LEU A 147 4.54 6.72 -4.68
CA LEU A 147 3.55 5.71 -5.03
C LEU A 147 2.50 6.26 -6.01
N ARG A 148 2.00 7.47 -5.76
CA ARG A 148 1.06 8.14 -6.68
C ARG A 148 1.70 8.41 -8.04
N ASN A 149 2.95 8.87 -8.07
CA ASN A 149 3.66 9.12 -9.33
C ASN A 149 3.88 7.83 -10.13
N ALA A 150 4.21 6.72 -9.46
CA ALA A 150 4.31 5.41 -10.09
C ALA A 150 2.96 4.92 -10.63
N ALA A 151 1.88 5.06 -9.85
CA ALA A 151 0.53 4.68 -10.27
C ALA A 151 0.05 5.52 -11.48
N VAL A 152 0.20 6.84 -11.43
CA VAL A 152 -0.14 7.74 -12.55
C VAL A 152 0.63 7.37 -13.81
N LYS A 153 1.94 7.07 -13.70
CA LYS A 153 2.75 6.66 -14.85
C LYS A 153 2.20 5.41 -15.52
N GLU A 154 1.87 4.37 -14.74
CA GLU A 154 1.32 3.13 -15.32
C GLU A 154 -0.12 3.31 -15.82
N LEU A 155 -0.94 4.13 -15.15
CA LEU A 155 -2.29 4.45 -15.63
C LEU A 155 -2.23 5.23 -16.95
N LYS A 156 -1.38 6.25 -17.07
CA LYS A 156 -1.20 7.01 -18.32
C LYS A 156 -0.90 6.09 -19.50
N ARG A 157 -0.02 5.10 -19.31
CA ARG A 157 0.29 4.11 -20.34
C ARG A 157 -0.92 3.31 -20.80
N VAL A 158 -1.84 3.00 -19.89
CA VAL A 158 -3.05 2.23 -20.20
C VAL A 158 -4.13 3.11 -20.83
N PHE A 159 -4.39 4.30 -20.27
CA PHE A 159 -5.36 5.25 -20.80
C PHE A 159 -4.99 5.81 -22.18
N GLN A 160 -3.70 5.98 -22.45
CA GLN A 160 -3.19 6.49 -23.73
C GLN A 160 -2.81 5.37 -24.70
N HIS A 161 -3.07 4.11 -24.35
CA HIS A 161 -2.75 3.01 -25.23
C HIS A 161 -3.63 3.05 -26.48
N SER A 162 -3.06 2.75 -27.66
CA SER A 162 -3.79 2.78 -28.93
C SER A 162 -4.97 1.80 -28.97
N ASN A 163 -4.94 0.77 -28.13
CA ASN A 163 -6.07 -0.12 -27.94
C ASN A 163 -7.10 0.49 -26.99
N ALA A 164 -8.07 1.22 -27.56
CA ALA A 164 -9.19 1.85 -26.86
C ALA A 164 -10.06 0.87 -26.03
N SER A 165 -9.88 -0.44 -26.17
CA SER A 165 -10.64 -1.43 -25.40
C SER A 165 -10.09 -1.70 -23.99
N LEU A 166 -8.90 -1.21 -23.62
CA LEU A 166 -8.32 -1.48 -22.29
C LEU A 166 -9.01 -0.72 -21.16
N VAL A 167 -9.52 0.47 -21.44
CA VAL A 167 -10.27 1.31 -20.50
C VAL A 167 -11.59 1.69 -21.15
N VAL A 168 -12.70 1.32 -20.54
CA VAL A 168 -14.03 1.60 -21.07
C VAL A 168 -14.77 2.51 -20.09
N PRO A 169 -14.95 3.81 -20.42
CA PRO A 169 -15.71 4.73 -19.57
C PRO A 169 -17.21 4.39 -19.58
N TYR A 170 -17.88 4.63 -18.46
CA TYR A 170 -19.33 4.50 -18.32
C TYR A 170 -19.86 5.37 -17.17
N SER A 171 -21.16 5.71 -17.20
CA SER A 171 -21.78 6.63 -16.23
C SER A 171 -23.08 6.13 -15.62
N ASN A 172 -23.47 4.87 -15.88
CA ASN A 172 -24.75 4.31 -15.41
C ASN A 172 -24.65 3.71 -13.99
N GLY A 173 -23.77 4.26 -13.15
CA GLY A 173 -23.48 3.75 -11.80
C GLY A 173 -22.73 2.41 -11.76
N ILE A 174 -22.15 2.09 -10.59
CA ILE A 174 -21.30 0.91 -10.38
C ILE A 174 -21.99 -0.41 -10.76
N ALA A 175 -23.30 -0.54 -10.51
CA ALA A 175 -24.08 -1.75 -10.80
C ALA A 175 -24.11 -2.13 -12.30
N SER A 176 -23.87 -1.16 -13.20
CA SER A 176 -23.87 -1.39 -14.64
C SER A 176 -22.59 -2.09 -15.14
N VAL A 177 -21.68 -2.49 -14.24
CA VAL A 177 -20.42 -3.18 -14.58
C VAL A 177 -20.65 -4.50 -15.33
N GLU A 178 -21.78 -5.18 -15.11
CA GLU A 178 -22.11 -6.46 -15.76
C GLU A 178 -22.30 -6.37 -17.28
N GLY A 179 -22.57 -5.16 -17.80
CA GLY A 179 -22.68 -4.90 -19.24
C GLY A 179 -21.34 -4.90 -19.97
N HIS A 180 -20.22 -5.05 -19.25
CA HIS A 180 -18.87 -5.02 -19.81
C HIS A 180 -18.21 -6.40 -19.75
N ASP A 181 -17.57 -6.83 -20.83
CA ASP A 181 -16.79 -8.07 -20.83
C ASP A 181 -15.34 -7.85 -20.37
N GLY A 182 -14.81 -8.84 -19.65
CA GLY A 182 -13.43 -8.94 -19.23
C GLY A 182 -13.03 -7.96 -18.13
N VAL A 183 -13.94 -7.59 -17.22
CA VAL A 183 -13.66 -6.61 -16.15
C VAL A 183 -12.57 -7.12 -15.20
N ALA A 184 -11.48 -6.37 -15.04
CA ALA A 184 -10.46 -6.65 -14.03
C ALA A 184 -10.66 -5.81 -12.77
N CYS A 185 -10.98 -4.53 -12.93
CA CYS A 185 -11.38 -3.64 -11.84
C CYS A 185 -12.22 -2.47 -12.36
N VAL A 186 -12.89 -1.80 -11.42
CA VAL A 186 -13.61 -0.55 -11.67
C VAL A 186 -12.79 0.62 -11.13
N LEU A 187 -12.72 1.69 -11.91
CA LEU A 187 -12.10 2.95 -11.55
C LEU A 187 -13.22 3.96 -11.30
N ASP A 188 -13.33 4.47 -10.08
CA ASP A 188 -14.18 5.63 -9.78
C ASP A 188 -13.37 6.89 -10.08
N LEU A 189 -13.82 7.61 -11.09
CA LEU A 189 -13.19 8.83 -11.61
C LEU A 189 -13.75 10.09 -10.94
N SER A 190 -14.92 9.97 -10.30
CA SER A 190 -15.67 11.06 -9.68
C SER A 190 -15.31 11.30 -8.21
N GLY A 191 -14.81 10.26 -7.53
CA GLY A 191 -14.57 10.28 -6.08
C GLY A 191 -15.81 10.07 -5.24
N SER A 192 -16.88 9.54 -5.83
CA SER A 192 -18.14 9.22 -5.14
C SER A 192 -17.93 8.18 -4.03
N THR A 193 -16.96 7.28 -4.20
CA THR A 193 -16.58 6.27 -3.20
C THR A 193 -16.01 6.90 -1.94
N THR A 194 -15.08 7.86 -2.05
CA THR A 194 -14.55 8.61 -0.90
C THR A 194 -15.67 9.33 -0.16
N MET A 195 -16.63 9.90 -0.89
CA MET A 195 -17.78 10.57 -0.30
C MET A 195 -18.62 9.60 0.54
N ARG A 196 -18.94 8.42 0.00
CA ARG A 196 -19.66 7.36 0.74
C ARG A 196 -18.88 6.88 1.97
N GLN A 197 -17.56 6.71 1.86
CA GLN A 197 -16.71 6.30 2.98
C GLN A 197 -16.68 7.37 4.08
N PHE A 198 -16.63 8.65 3.70
CA PHE A 198 -16.67 9.76 4.64
C PHE A 198 -18.00 9.80 5.41
N GLU A 199 -19.12 9.63 4.71
CA GLU A 199 -20.45 9.54 5.33
C GLU A 199 -20.56 8.34 6.29
N ALA A 200 -20.08 7.17 5.87
CA ALA A 200 -20.06 5.97 6.72
C ALA A 200 -19.16 6.15 7.96
N ALA A 201 -17.99 6.78 7.79
CA ALA A 201 -17.07 7.07 8.89
C ALA A 201 -17.68 8.09 9.88
N ARG A 202 -18.37 9.11 9.37
CA ARG A 202 -19.10 10.10 10.16
C ARG A 202 -20.20 9.43 11.00
N ALA A 203 -21.06 8.63 10.38
CA ALA A 203 -22.10 7.90 11.08
C ALA A 203 -21.54 6.96 12.16
N ARG A 204 -20.39 6.31 11.88
CA ARG A 204 -19.69 5.48 12.88
C ARG A 204 -19.13 6.31 14.02
N SER A 205 -18.59 7.50 13.73
CA SER A 205 -18.07 8.42 14.74
C SER A 205 -19.18 8.92 15.66
N GLU A 206 -20.33 9.30 15.10
CA GLU A 206 -21.52 9.72 15.86
C GLU A 206 -21.96 8.60 16.81
N LYS A 207 -22.07 7.36 16.32
CA LYS A 207 -22.41 6.19 17.16
C LYS A 207 -21.39 5.89 18.26
N LEU A 208 -20.10 6.14 18.02
CA LEU A 208 -19.06 5.96 19.03
C LEU A 208 -19.06 7.09 20.06
N ALA A 209 -19.40 8.31 19.65
CA ALA A 209 -19.58 9.45 20.56
C ALA A 209 -20.74 9.18 21.53
N GLU A 210 -21.90 8.71 21.03
CA GLU A 210 -23.04 8.32 21.86
C GLU A 210 -22.65 7.27 22.91
N LYS A 211 -21.91 6.22 22.51
CA LYS A 211 -21.40 5.21 23.44
C LYS A 211 -20.40 5.77 24.45
N GLY A 212 -19.62 6.77 24.05
CA GLY A 212 -18.70 7.49 24.92
C GLY A 212 -19.46 8.26 26.00
N ASP A 213 -20.52 8.97 25.61
CA ASP A 213 -21.36 9.74 26.51
C ASP A 213 -22.08 8.83 27.53
N ASP A 214 -22.59 7.67 27.07
CA ASP A 214 -23.17 6.65 27.94
C ASP A 214 -22.17 6.15 29.01
N LEU A 215 -20.92 5.88 28.60
CA LEU A 215 -19.87 5.43 29.52
C LEU A 215 -19.49 6.52 30.51
N VAL A 216 -19.40 7.78 30.08
CA VAL A 216 -19.15 8.93 30.96
C VAL A 216 -20.25 9.05 32.01
N GLU A 217 -21.52 8.90 31.61
CA GLU A 217 -22.65 8.96 32.52
C GLU A 217 -22.65 7.79 33.52
N GLN A 218 -22.28 6.58 33.09
CA GLN A 218 -22.11 5.44 34.00
C GLN A 218 -21.00 5.67 35.02
N VAL A 219 -19.84 6.17 34.58
CA VAL A 219 -18.72 6.52 35.48
C VAL A 219 -19.13 7.63 36.45
N ARG A 220 -19.88 8.63 35.98
CA ARG A 220 -20.43 9.70 36.82
C ARG A 220 -21.36 9.14 37.89
N LYS A 221 -22.30 8.27 37.54
CA LYS A 221 -23.20 7.59 38.49
C LYS A 221 -22.44 6.79 39.55
N ILE A 222 -21.42 6.03 39.15
CA ILE A 222 -20.57 5.25 40.07
C ILE A 222 -19.82 6.20 41.03
N ARG A 223 -19.24 7.29 40.51
CA ARG A 223 -18.51 8.28 41.31
C ARG A 223 -19.44 8.98 42.30
N ASP A 224 -20.60 9.43 41.84
CA ASP A 224 -21.56 10.18 42.66
C ASP A 224 -22.16 9.26 43.74
N TRP A 225 -22.44 7.98 43.42
CA TRP A 225 -22.83 6.95 44.39
C TRP A 225 -21.75 6.69 45.44
N LYS A 226 -20.47 6.61 45.04
CA LYS A 226 -19.36 6.45 45.98
C LYS A 226 -19.25 7.67 46.91
N ARG A 227 -19.40 8.89 46.38
CA ARG A 227 -19.32 10.13 47.16
C ARG A 227 -20.42 10.25 48.21
N THR A 228 -21.62 9.74 47.94
CA THR A 228 -22.75 9.80 48.87
C THR A 228 -22.73 8.67 49.90
N ASN A 229 -22.26 7.47 49.52
CA ASN A 229 -22.38 6.27 50.38
C ASN A 229 -21.08 5.87 51.10
N LEU A 230 -19.91 6.24 50.58
CA LEU A 230 -18.62 5.94 51.19
C LEU A 230 -17.98 7.25 51.64
N LYS A 231 -18.01 7.54 52.95
CA LYS A 231 -17.26 8.66 53.57
C LYS A 231 -15.75 8.34 53.64
N GLU A 232 -15.14 7.96 52.52
CA GLU A 232 -13.70 7.66 52.48
C GLU A 232 -12.89 8.83 51.89
N PRO A 233 -11.75 9.18 52.51
CA PRO A 233 -10.80 10.13 51.93
C PRO A 233 -10.10 9.48 50.73
N MET A 234 -9.92 10.28 49.66
CA MET A 234 -9.32 9.87 48.39
C MET A 234 -7.95 9.21 48.61
N LEU A 235 -7.87 7.89 48.41
CA LEU A 235 -6.60 7.18 48.43
C LEU A 235 -5.81 7.45 47.15
N GLY A 236 -4.54 7.78 47.36
CA GLY A 236 -3.60 8.28 46.38
C GLY A 236 -3.41 7.39 45.15
N SER A 237 -3.18 8.09 44.04
CA SER A 237 -2.59 7.62 42.81
C SER A 237 -1.39 6.71 43.08
N GLU A 238 -1.48 5.43 42.74
CA GLU A 238 -0.30 4.62 42.44
C GLU A 238 -0.71 3.35 41.68
N LEU A 239 -0.43 3.36 40.37
CA LEU A 239 -0.13 2.18 39.55
C LEU A 239 0.42 2.67 38.20
N SER A 240 1.61 3.25 38.24
CA SER A 240 2.41 3.50 37.03
C SER A 240 3.06 2.20 36.57
N VAL A 241 2.25 1.30 36.00
CA VAL A 241 2.78 0.22 35.17
C VAL A 241 3.06 0.85 33.80
N ASN A 242 4.32 1.17 33.50
CA ASN A 242 4.69 1.54 32.13
C ASN A 242 4.47 0.31 31.24
N PRO A 243 3.45 0.28 30.36
CA PRO A 243 3.28 -0.87 29.49
C PRO A 243 4.40 -0.86 28.45
N ALA A 244 4.93 -2.04 28.12
CA ALA A 244 5.76 -2.23 26.94
C ALA A 244 5.11 -1.51 25.74
N PRO A 245 5.88 -0.88 24.83
CA PRO A 245 5.31 -0.12 23.73
C PRO A 245 4.47 -1.02 22.83
N ARG A 246 3.18 -1.10 23.14
CA ARG A 246 2.17 -1.73 22.32
C ARG A 246 1.99 -0.78 21.15
N LEU A 247 2.39 -1.22 19.94
CA LEU A 247 1.90 -0.57 18.73
C LEU A 247 0.40 -0.35 18.91
N ALA A 248 -0.09 0.87 18.66
CA ALA A 248 -1.50 1.17 18.81
C ALA A 248 -2.29 0.08 18.04
N PRO A 249 -3.39 -0.48 18.59
CA PRO A 249 -4.13 -1.54 17.91
C PRO A 249 -4.48 -1.21 16.46
N ALA A 250 -4.73 0.07 16.16
CA ALA A 250 -4.98 0.60 14.83
C ALA A 250 -3.77 0.60 13.87
N VAL A 251 -2.54 0.49 14.39
CA VAL A 251 -1.29 0.29 13.63
C VAL A 251 -1.04 -1.21 13.41
N LYS A 252 -1.39 -2.04 14.39
CA LYS A 252 -1.25 -3.50 14.31
C LYS A 252 -2.28 -4.11 13.35
N ASN A 253 -3.54 -3.70 13.47
CA ASN A 253 -4.70 -4.20 12.74
C ASN A 253 -5.53 -3.01 12.18
N PRO A 254 -5.04 -2.26 11.19
CA PRO A 254 -5.86 -1.27 10.52
C PRO A 254 -7.07 -1.96 9.86
N PRO A 255 -8.25 -1.32 9.86
CA PRO A 255 -9.41 -1.84 9.15
C PRO A 255 -9.07 -1.89 7.65
N LEU A 256 -9.00 -3.09 7.08
CA LEU A 256 -8.79 -3.27 5.65
C LEU A 256 -10.15 -3.18 4.95
N GLN A 257 -10.50 -1.99 4.45
CA GLN A 257 -11.66 -1.82 3.57
C GLN A 257 -11.16 -1.69 2.14
N PHE A 258 -11.39 -2.76 1.37
CA PHE A 258 -11.24 -2.77 -0.07
C PHE A 258 -12.64 -2.78 -0.66
N GLU A 259 -13.02 -1.70 -1.32
CA GLU A 259 -14.31 -1.62 -1.99
C GLU A 259 -14.32 -2.60 -3.16
N THR A 260 -15.40 -3.38 -3.26
CA THR A 260 -15.62 -4.35 -4.33
C THR A 260 -17.03 -4.19 -4.89
N THR A 261 -17.23 -4.63 -6.13
CA THR A 261 -18.56 -4.83 -6.70
C THR A 261 -18.68 -6.24 -7.25
N GLN A 262 -19.91 -6.74 -7.32
CA GLN A 262 -20.21 -8.00 -7.98
C GLN A 262 -20.11 -7.83 -9.50
N TYR A 263 -19.52 -8.83 -10.15
CA TYR A 263 -19.39 -8.96 -11.59
C TYR A 263 -19.48 -10.45 -11.96
N TRP A 264 -20.62 -10.86 -12.52
CA TRP A 264 -20.87 -12.24 -12.94
C TRP A 264 -20.55 -13.27 -11.85
N GLY A 265 -21.00 -13.00 -10.62
CA GLY A 265 -20.78 -13.84 -9.44
C GLY A 265 -19.34 -13.81 -8.87
N SER A 266 -18.47 -12.95 -9.39
CA SER A 266 -17.13 -12.69 -8.85
C SER A 266 -17.03 -11.28 -8.29
N GLU A 267 -16.25 -11.09 -7.25
CA GLU A 267 -15.94 -9.74 -6.74
C GLU A 267 -14.78 -9.12 -7.52
N VAL A 268 -14.99 -7.89 -7.99
CA VAL A 268 -13.94 -7.07 -8.62
C VAL A 268 -13.69 -5.81 -7.80
N PRO A 269 -12.43 -5.37 -7.65
CA PRO A 269 -12.09 -4.22 -6.83
C PRO A 269 -12.54 -2.90 -7.48
N ILE A 270 -12.91 -1.94 -6.64
CA ILE A 270 -13.21 -0.56 -7.01
C ILE A 270 -12.08 0.32 -6.47
N TYR A 271 -11.46 1.10 -7.36
CA TYR A 271 -10.42 2.05 -7.00
C TYR A 271 -10.93 3.48 -7.17
N ASP A 272 -11.03 4.19 -6.05
CA ASP A 272 -11.30 5.63 -6.06
C ASP A 272 -10.05 6.40 -6.49
N LEU A 273 -10.00 6.83 -7.74
CA LEU A 273 -8.83 7.54 -8.25
C LEU A 273 -8.67 8.92 -7.61
N VAL A 274 -9.76 9.60 -7.24
CA VAL A 274 -9.69 10.92 -6.61
C VAL A 274 -9.13 10.79 -5.20
N GLY A 275 -9.60 9.83 -4.41
CA GLY A 275 -9.07 9.54 -3.07
C GLY A 275 -7.63 9.05 -3.11
N LEU A 276 -7.29 8.17 -4.06
CA LEU A 276 -5.95 7.60 -4.18
C LEU A 276 -4.92 8.60 -4.72
N LEU A 277 -5.23 9.31 -5.81
CA LEU A 277 -4.27 10.14 -6.56
C LEU A 277 -4.39 11.64 -6.27
N GLY A 278 -5.56 12.11 -5.84
CA GLY A 278 -5.91 13.52 -5.75
C GLY A 278 -6.54 14.06 -7.04
N LYS A 279 -7.49 15.00 -6.90
CA LYS A 279 -8.33 15.53 -7.98
C LYS A 279 -7.52 16.04 -9.18
N ASP A 280 -6.49 16.85 -8.94
CA ASP A 280 -5.70 17.48 -10.01
C ASP A 280 -4.96 16.43 -10.87
N ARG A 281 -4.48 15.35 -10.24
CA ARG A 281 -3.80 14.26 -10.95
C ARG A 281 -4.76 13.45 -11.79
N VAL A 282 -5.99 13.24 -11.30
CA VAL A 282 -7.05 12.57 -12.08
C VAL A 282 -7.44 13.41 -13.28
N VAL A 283 -7.65 14.72 -13.12
CA VAL A 283 -7.95 15.63 -14.24
C VAL A 283 -6.84 15.57 -15.29
N GLY A 284 -5.57 15.66 -14.87
CA GLY A 284 -4.43 15.55 -15.78
C GLY A 284 -4.18 14.14 -16.35
N LEU A 285 -4.72 13.09 -15.73
CA LEU A 285 -4.68 11.71 -16.24
C LEU A 285 -5.70 11.50 -17.35
N LEU A 286 -6.90 12.05 -17.17
CA LEU A 286 -8.02 11.89 -18.09
C LEU A 286 -7.95 12.83 -19.29
N ALA A 287 -7.26 13.97 -19.17
CA ALA A 287 -7.11 14.94 -20.25
C ALA A 287 -6.65 14.28 -21.57
N GLY A 288 -7.44 14.47 -22.63
CA GLY A 288 -7.16 13.90 -23.96
C GLY A 288 -7.51 12.42 -24.12
N THR A 289 -8.26 11.83 -23.18
CA THR A 289 -8.72 10.43 -23.25
C THR A 289 -10.24 10.37 -23.46
N ALA A 290 -10.76 9.20 -23.86
CA ALA A 290 -12.21 8.99 -23.99
C ALA A 290 -12.95 9.02 -22.64
N SER A 291 -12.24 8.99 -21.52
CA SER A 291 -12.80 8.97 -20.17
C SER A 291 -13.01 10.36 -19.56
N VAL A 292 -12.80 11.44 -20.32
CA VAL A 292 -13.13 12.80 -19.86
C VAL A 292 -14.63 12.92 -19.60
N GLY A 293 -15.00 13.32 -18.39
CA GLY A 293 -16.39 13.51 -17.98
C GLY A 293 -17.14 12.23 -17.60
N ALA A 294 -16.50 11.06 -17.68
CA ALA A 294 -17.08 9.81 -17.21
C ALA A 294 -17.01 9.72 -15.67
N GLU A 295 -18.03 9.12 -15.05
CA GLU A 295 -18.05 8.89 -13.61
C GLU A 295 -17.22 7.66 -13.23
N TYR A 296 -17.31 6.61 -14.03
CA TYR A 296 -16.57 5.37 -13.84
C TYR A 296 -15.83 4.95 -15.12
N ALA A 297 -14.84 4.08 -14.96
CA ALA A 297 -14.26 3.34 -16.07
C ALA A 297 -13.95 1.90 -15.68
N VAL A 298 -14.21 0.97 -16.58
CA VAL A 298 -13.78 -0.42 -16.46
C VAL A 298 -12.35 -0.53 -16.98
N LEU A 299 -11.47 -1.12 -16.18
CA LEU A 299 -10.17 -1.60 -16.64
C LEU A 299 -10.29 -3.06 -17.04
N LYS A 300 -9.99 -3.39 -18.31
CA LYS A 300 -10.11 -4.76 -18.80
C LYS A 300 -8.95 -5.65 -18.37
N THR A 301 -9.24 -6.94 -18.29
CA THR A 301 -8.29 -8.03 -18.01
C THR A 301 -7.31 -8.14 -19.15
N SER A 302 -6.08 -7.74 -18.90
CA SER A 302 -5.00 -7.79 -19.89
C SER A 302 -3.66 -7.78 -19.19
N LYS A 303 -2.66 -8.39 -19.83
CA LYS A 303 -1.27 -8.33 -19.34
C LYS A 303 -0.78 -6.88 -19.24
N LEU A 304 -1.30 -5.99 -20.09
CA LEU A 304 -0.94 -4.57 -20.13
C LEU A 304 -1.50 -3.79 -18.93
N THR A 305 -2.61 -4.25 -18.33
CA THR A 305 -3.26 -3.55 -17.21
C THR A 305 -2.77 -4.03 -15.84
N VAL A 306 -2.07 -5.17 -15.77
CA VAL A 306 -1.52 -5.75 -14.53
C VAL A 306 -0.67 -4.75 -13.74
N ALA A 307 0.21 -4.01 -14.40
CA ALA A 307 1.09 -3.07 -13.71
C ALA A 307 0.29 -1.94 -13.05
N ALA A 308 -0.68 -1.35 -13.77
CA ALA A 308 -1.55 -0.32 -13.23
C ALA A 308 -2.36 -0.82 -12.04
N GLN A 309 -2.97 -2.00 -12.15
CA GLN A 309 -3.71 -2.65 -11.05
C GLN A 309 -2.82 -2.89 -9.82
N THR A 310 -1.60 -3.39 -10.06
CA THR A 310 -0.62 -3.65 -8.99
C THR A 310 -0.23 -2.38 -8.23
N TRP A 311 -0.06 -1.26 -8.94
CA TRP A 311 0.26 0.03 -8.30
C TRP A 311 -0.94 0.65 -7.59
N LEU A 312 -2.14 0.55 -8.15
CA LEU A 312 -3.38 0.98 -7.49
C LEU A 312 -3.57 0.24 -6.18
N TYR A 313 -3.41 -1.09 -6.19
CA TYR A 313 -3.49 -1.90 -4.99
C TYR A 313 -2.41 -1.52 -3.97
N LYS A 314 -1.16 -1.29 -4.42
CA LYS A 314 -0.07 -0.86 -3.53
C LYS A 314 -0.35 0.48 -2.85
N LEU A 315 -0.90 1.42 -3.61
CA LEU A 315 -1.27 2.75 -3.13
C LEU A 315 -2.42 2.69 -2.12
N GLN A 316 -3.45 1.88 -2.40
CA GLN A 316 -4.56 1.64 -1.47
C GLN A 316 -4.07 1.01 -0.17
N VAL A 317 -3.25 -0.04 -0.25
CA VAL A 317 -2.63 -0.67 0.94
C VAL A 317 -1.81 0.33 1.75
N TYR A 318 -1.18 1.32 1.10
CA TYR A 318 -0.41 2.34 1.80
C TYR A 318 -1.28 3.33 2.57
N LEU A 319 -2.46 3.68 2.03
CA LEU A 319 -3.36 4.67 2.61
C LEU A 319 -4.23 4.12 3.75
N VAL A 320 -4.50 2.81 3.75
CA VAL A 320 -5.30 2.09 4.76
C VAL A 320 -4.47 1.76 6.01
#